data_AF-A0A443S3J9-F1
#
_entry.id   AF-A0A443S3J9-F1
#
_cell.length_a   1.000
_cell.length_b   1.000
_cell.length_c   1.000
_cell.angle_alpha   90.00
_cell.angle_beta   90.00
_cell.angle_gamma   90.00
#
_symmetry.space_group_name_H-M   'P 1'
#
loop_
_entity.id
_entity.type
_entity.pdbx_description
1 polymer ?
#
loop_
_entity_poly.entity_id
_entity_poly.type
_entity_poly.pdbx_seq_one_letter_code
_entity_poly.pdbx_strand_id
1 'polypeptide(L)'
;VATRSGLTRYFDLRDPIEKQNFTAEEIFADTHNKAVDETFYQRAVDYYQIDANAFLFSVPFESHEVLPKHVTASKALFFGSGNKKAPAAVTGVLFNHAKFADYFFSLTKMCSKAECNGQNCTKGAINCYLLDNNAFVVVSQAETETGKFIGEIDSNLLKSLVEKNVFKEIEIFDYQGICMKDLNEKSVDSAFEPIRTPFSIFRNIVIWFFSQIYTIAVNLMITSFESMLTNAEYFSDYDTDYATHTSGFPKDEKGKPMTPNKTKPYPCDKHFNLYERQKWQSSDPLRGSYKKCDDDECGQDYYVQSIENTNLMLVVIKTADESLCPCDEIKEKIAPEKINYGGSDDEESCEEKLHFIDRPEKPRSRPNLPCVNSHPEI
;
A
#
# COMPACT_ATOMS: atom_id res chain seq x y z
N VAL A 1 11.23 5.07 -24.15
CA VAL A 1 11.61 3.73 -24.65
C VAL A 1 12.59 3.11 -23.68
N ALA A 2 12.23 1.99 -23.05
CA ALA A 2 13.08 1.23 -22.15
C ALA A 2 13.52 -0.06 -22.84
N THR A 3 14.81 -0.39 -22.80
CA THR A 3 15.37 -1.56 -23.48
C THR A 3 15.78 -2.62 -22.47
N ARG A 4 15.82 -3.88 -22.90
CA ARG A 4 16.24 -5.01 -22.06
C ARG A 4 17.68 -4.87 -21.52
N SER A 5 18.53 -4.08 -22.16
CA SER A 5 19.91 -3.84 -21.71
C SER A 5 20.01 -2.83 -20.55
N GLY A 6 18.90 -2.36 -19.99
CA GLY A 6 18.91 -1.38 -18.91
C GLY A 6 18.86 0.09 -19.37
N LEU A 7 18.80 0.36 -20.68
CA LEU A 7 18.79 1.74 -21.18
C LEU A 7 17.36 2.24 -21.36
N THR A 8 17.02 3.31 -20.64
CA THR A 8 15.80 4.09 -20.85
C THR A 8 16.13 5.40 -21.56
N ARG A 9 15.45 5.68 -22.68
CA ARG A 9 15.48 6.96 -23.38
C ARG A 9 14.12 7.64 -23.30
N TYR A 10 14.11 8.84 -22.75
CA TYR A 10 12.94 9.71 -22.69
C TYR A 10 13.07 10.81 -23.74
N PHE A 11 12.00 11.04 -24.50
CA PHE A 11 11.91 12.09 -25.48
C PHE A 11 10.76 13.00 -25.09
N ASP A 12 11.07 14.23 -24.72
CA ASP A 12 10.06 15.21 -24.37
C ASP A 12 9.49 15.86 -25.63
N LEU A 13 8.23 15.55 -25.93
CA LEU A 13 7.48 16.06 -27.08
C LEU A 13 6.62 17.28 -26.75
N ARG A 14 6.69 17.81 -25.53
CA ARG A 14 5.95 19.01 -25.12
C ARG A 14 6.44 20.25 -25.86
N ASP A 15 5.59 21.27 -25.89
CA ASP A 15 5.92 22.56 -26.48
C ASP A 15 7.10 23.23 -25.73
N PRO A 16 7.97 24.00 -26.41
CA PRO A 16 9.13 24.63 -25.79
C PRO A 16 8.79 25.53 -24.59
N ILE A 17 7.60 26.12 -24.59
CA ILE A 17 7.08 26.98 -23.51
C ILE A 17 6.71 26.13 -22.30
N GLU A 18 6.04 24.99 -22.51
CA GLU A 18 5.71 24.05 -21.43
C GLU A 18 7.00 23.48 -20.82
N LYS A 19 8.01 23.18 -21.63
CA LYS A 19 9.32 22.67 -21.17
C LYS A 19 10.06 23.61 -20.22
N GLN A 20 9.90 24.93 -20.36
CA GLN A 20 10.59 25.92 -19.52
C GLN A 20 9.92 26.12 -18.14
N ASN A 21 8.63 25.80 -18.02
CA ASN A 21 7.87 26.00 -16.77
C ASN A 21 8.07 24.87 -15.74
N PHE A 22 8.64 23.73 -16.12
CA PHE A 22 8.87 22.59 -15.22
C PHE A 22 10.20 22.72 -14.48
N THR A 23 10.19 23.43 -13.34
CA THR A 23 11.33 23.52 -12.41
C THR A 23 11.21 22.58 -11.20
N ALA A 24 10.11 21.80 -11.08
CA ALA A 24 9.83 21.01 -9.88
C ALA A 24 9.28 19.58 -10.12
N GLU A 25 9.07 19.14 -11.37
CA GLU A 25 8.72 17.74 -11.63
C GLU A 25 9.99 16.98 -12.03
N GLU A 26 10.30 15.91 -11.29
CA GLU A 26 11.35 14.97 -11.68
C GLU A 26 11.08 14.51 -13.10
N ILE A 27 12.07 14.69 -13.98
CA ILE A 27 12.00 14.21 -15.36
C ILE A 27 11.71 12.71 -15.27
N PHE A 28 10.75 12.20 -16.06
CA PHE A 28 10.41 10.78 -16.05
C PHE A 28 11.64 9.86 -16.14
N ALA A 29 12.68 10.31 -16.87
CA ALA A 29 13.96 9.61 -17.00
C ALA A 29 14.76 9.50 -15.70
N ASP A 30 14.66 10.48 -14.80
CA ASP A 30 15.40 10.52 -13.54
C ASP A 30 14.77 9.57 -12.51
N THR A 31 13.44 9.51 -12.50
CA THR A 31 12.66 8.58 -11.66
C THR A 31 12.69 7.15 -12.16
N HIS A 32 12.51 6.94 -13.47
CA HIS A 32 12.34 5.63 -14.08
C HIS A 32 13.60 5.17 -14.83
N ASN A 33 14.71 5.08 -14.11
CA ASN A 33 16.03 4.82 -14.67
C ASN A 33 16.45 3.34 -14.68
N LYS A 34 15.63 2.42 -14.15
CA LYS A 34 16.00 1.00 -14.01
C LYS A 34 15.52 0.09 -15.14
N ALA A 35 14.82 0.64 -16.13
CA ALA A 35 14.30 -0.04 -17.32
C ALA A 35 13.54 -1.34 -17.02
N VAL A 36 14.23 -2.49 -16.93
CA VAL A 36 13.65 -3.83 -16.77
C VAL A 36 13.03 -4.04 -15.39
N ASP A 37 13.55 -3.34 -14.38
CA ASP A 37 13.03 -3.41 -13.01
C ASP A 37 11.84 -2.46 -12.77
N GLU A 38 11.47 -1.67 -13.78
CA GLU A 38 10.35 -0.74 -13.69
C GLU A 38 9.01 -1.46 -13.90
N THR A 39 8.00 -1.04 -13.14
CA THR A 39 6.66 -1.65 -13.17
C THR A 39 6.02 -1.55 -14.55
N PHE A 40 6.14 -0.41 -15.24
CA PHE A 40 5.59 -0.26 -16.60
C PHE A 40 6.25 -1.20 -17.61
N TYR A 41 7.53 -1.56 -17.40
CA TYR A 41 8.23 -2.49 -18.28
C TYR A 41 7.74 -3.91 -18.02
N GLN A 42 7.74 -4.34 -16.76
CA GLN A 42 7.32 -5.68 -16.35
C GLN A 42 5.86 -5.94 -16.76
N ARG A 43 4.94 -5.04 -16.40
CA ARG A 43 3.53 -5.16 -16.74
C ARG A 43 3.30 -5.23 -18.26
N ALA A 44 4.02 -4.44 -19.06
CA ALA A 44 3.86 -4.47 -20.51
C ALA A 44 4.34 -5.80 -21.14
N VAL A 45 5.42 -6.37 -20.60
CA VAL A 45 5.97 -7.65 -21.05
C VAL A 45 5.05 -8.82 -20.64
N ASP A 46 4.51 -8.78 -19.44
CA ASP A 46 3.59 -9.81 -18.93
C ASP A 46 2.25 -9.75 -19.68
N TYR A 47 1.72 -8.54 -19.87
CA TYR A 47 0.46 -8.34 -20.58
C TYR A 47 0.52 -8.76 -22.06
N TYR A 48 1.69 -8.68 -22.69
CA TYR A 48 1.89 -9.17 -24.05
C TYR A 48 1.59 -10.68 -24.20
N GLN A 49 1.75 -11.48 -23.14
CA GLN A 49 1.37 -12.90 -23.15
C GLN A 49 -0.15 -13.09 -23.19
N ILE A 50 -0.90 -12.10 -22.68
CA ILE A 50 -2.36 -12.10 -22.67
C ILE A 50 -2.89 -11.65 -24.03
N ASP A 51 -2.39 -10.50 -24.51
CA ASP A 51 -2.71 -9.90 -25.81
C ASP A 51 -1.48 -9.16 -26.38
N ALA A 52 -0.94 -9.69 -27.48
CA ALA A 52 0.25 -9.15 -28.15
C ALA A 52 0.01 -7.81 -28.86
N ASN A 53 -1.25 -7.49 -29.20
CA ASN A 53 -1.60 -6.27 -29.91
C ASN A 53 -1.99 -5.13 -28.97
N ALA A 54 -2.34 -5.45 -27.73
CA ALA A 54 -2.86 -4.47 -26.80
C ALA A 54 -1.82 -3.45 -26.31
N PHE A 55 -2.32 -2.27 -25.96
CA PHE A 55 -1.60 -1.25 -25.20
C PHE A 55 -1.99 -1.33 -23.73
N LEU A 56 -1.00 -1.24 -22.84
CA LEU A 56 -1.18 -1.20 -21.39
C LEU A 56 -1.22 0.25 -20.92
N PHE A 57 -2.38 0.69 -20.46
CA PHE A 57 -2.61 1.99 -19.84
C PHE A 57 -2.53 1.87 -18.33
N SER A 58 -1.80 2.78 -17.69
CA SER A 58 -1.64 2.80 -16.23
C SER A 58 -1.57 4.24 -15.73
N VAL A 59 -2.09 4.43 -14.51
CA VAL A 59 -1.95 5.65 -13.73
C VAL A 59 -1.07 5.36 -12.51
N PRO A 60 -0.34 6.35 -11.97
CA PRO A 60 0.39 6.19 -10.73
C PRO A 60 -0.54 5.72 -9.60
N PHE A 61 -0.15 4.63 -8.93
CA PHE A 61 -0.85 4.11 -7.76
C PHE A 61 -0.49 4.96 -6.53
N GLU A 62 -1.42 5.12 -5.59
CA GLU A 62 -1.20 5.81 -4.29
C GLU A 62 -1.07 7.34 -4.30
N SER A 63 -1.80 8.02 -5.18
CA SER A 63 -2.07 9.46 -5.02
C SER A 63 -3.13 9.68 -3.92
N HIS A 64 -2.83 9.41 -2.65
CA HIS A 64 -3.74 9.88 -1.59
C HIS A 64 -3.70 11.41 -1.44
N GLU A 65 -2.62 12.05 -1.88
CA GLU A 65 -2.39 13.49 -1.72
C GLU A 65 -2.15 14.27 -3.04
N VAL A 66 -1.78 13.61 -4.15
CA VAL A 66 -1.37 14.30 -5.39
C VAL A 66 -1.97 13.69 -6.64
N LEU A 67 -3.10 14.26 -7.11
CA LEU A 67 -3.83 13.80 -8.29
C LEU A 67 -2.91 13.40 -9.45
N PRO A 68 -3.17 12.25 -10.11
CA PRO A 68 -2.33 11.77 -11.19
C PRO A 68 -2.37 12.73 -12.36
N LYS A 69 -1.22 13.33 -12.69
CA LYS A 69 -1.09 14.30 -13.78
C LYS A 69 -0.99 13.67 -15.16
N HIS A 70 -0.57 12.40 -15.21
CA HIS A 70 -0.22 11.71 -16.44
C HIS A 70 -0.76 10.28 -16.46
N VAL A 71 -1.10 9.81 -17.66
CA VAL A 71 -1.38 8.41 -17.96
C VAL A 71 -0.21 7.86 -18.77
N THR A 72 0.26 6.67 -18.39
CA THR A 72 1.31 5.95 -19.10
C THR A 72 0.68 4.88 -19.97
N ALA A 73 0.82 5.00 -21.28
CA ALA A 73 0.48 3.93 -22.23
C ALA A 73 1.78 3.26 -22.69
N SER A 74 1.88 1.94 -22.50
CA SER A 74 3.09 1.17 -22.78
C SER A 74 2.77 -0.09 -23.59
N LYS A 75 3.73 -0.51 -24.42
CA LYS A 75 3.64 -1.71 -25.25
C LYS A 75 5.01 -2.37 -25.37
N ALA A 76 5.04 -3.67 -25.14
CA ALA A 76 6.25 -4.47 -25.30
C ALA A 76 6.49 -4.83 -26.76
N LEU A 77 7.76 -4.78 -27.16
CA LEU A 77 8.24 -5.17 -28.48
C LEU A 77 8.98 -6.50 -28.36
N PHE A 78 8.38 -7.53 -28.94
CA PHE A 78 8.95 -8.86 -29.00
C PHE A 78 9.54 -9.10 -30.39
N PHE A 79 10.75 -9.68 -30.43
CA PHE A 79 11.43 -10.05 -31.67
C PHE A 79 11.76 -11.53 -31.66
N GLY A 80 11.80 -12.12 -32.86
CA GLY A 80 12.11 -13.53 -33.07
C GLY A 80 11.10 -14.23 -33.97
N SER A 81 11.29 -15.55 -34.17
CA SER A 81 10.46 -16.38 -35.05
C SER A 81 9.88 -17.57 -34.30
N GLY A 82 8.61 -17.89 -34.58
CA GLY A 82 7.87 -18.96 -33.93
C GLY A 82 7.88 -18.84 -32.41
N ASN A 83 8.35 -19.91 -31.74
CA ASN A 83 8.42 -20.01 -30.28
C ASN A 83 9.65 -19.33 -29.67
N LYS A 84 10.56 -18.78 -30.49
CA LYS A 84 11.79 -18.11 -30.02
C LYS A 84 11.60 -16.60 -30.03
N LYS A 85 10.57 -16.10 -29.35
CA LYS A 85 10.32 -14.65 -29.18
C LYS A 85 10.83 -14.19 -27.83
N ALA A 86 11.50 -13.05 -27.80
CA ALA A 86 11.97 -12.43 -26.57
C ALA A 86 11.62 -10.93 -26.57
N PRO A 87 11.30 -10.36 -25.39
CA PRO A 87 11.12 -8.92 -25.26
C PRO A 87 12.46 -8.24 -25.48
N ALA A 88 12.53 -7.29 -26.42
CA ALA A 88 13.73 -6.49 -26.66
C ALA A 88 13.64 -5.09 -26.04
N ALA A 89 12.44 -4.50 -26.08
CA ALA A 89 12.18 -3.17 -25.56
C ALA A 89 10.71 -2.98 -25.23
N VAL A 90 10.42 -1.98 -24.39
CA VAL A 90 9.08 -1.45 -24.13
C VAL A 90 9.05 0.00 -24.59
N THR A 91 8.10 0.31 -25.46
CA THR A 91 7.82 1.67 -25.92
C THR A 91 6.60 2.18 -25.20
N GLY A 92 6.60 3.44 -24.82
CA GLY A 92 5.44 4.05 -24.18
C GLY A 92 5.41 5.55 -24.38
N VAL A 93 4.23 6.11 -24.15
CA VAL A 93 3.95 7.53 -24.18
C VAL A 93 3.33 7.93 -22.85
N LEU A 94 3.73 9.11 -22.39
CA LEU A 94 3.09 9.78 -21.26
C LEU A 94 2.31 10.95 -21.81
N PHE A 95 1.03 11.01 -21.47
CA PHE A 95 0.16 12.13 -21.85
C PHE A 95 -0.63 12.61 -20.64
N ASN A 96 -1.09 13.86 -20.72
CA ASN A 96 -1.80 14.53 -19.63
C ASN A 96 -3.13 13.82 -19.34
N HIS A 97 -3.37 13.51 -18.06
CA HIS A 97 -4.59 12.83 -17.62
C HIS A 97 -5.86 13.65 -17.86
N ALA A 98 -5.86 14.94 -17.55
CA ALA A 98 -7.02 15.81 -17.73
C ALA A 98 -7.46 15.86 -19.21
N LYS A 99 -6.51 16.03 -20.15
CA LYS A 99 -6.83 16.00 -21.59
C LYS A 99 -7.39 14.65 -22.04
N PHE A 100 -6.92 13.56 -21.45
CA PHE A 100 -7.41 12.22 -21.74
C PHE A 100 -8.83 11.99 -21.19
N ALA A 101 -9.09 12.42 -19.96
CA ALA A 101 -10.41 12.37 -19.34
C ALA A 101 -11.41 13.23 -20.11
N ASP A 102 -11.05 14.46 -20.48
CA ASP A 102 -11.86 15.36 -21.31
C ASP A 102 -12.23 14.70 -22.65
N TYR A 103 -11.24 14.08 -23.30
CA TYR A 103 -11.46 13.37 -24.55
C TYR A 103 -12.41 12.18 -24.34
N PHE A 104 -12.21 11.38 -23.31
CA PHE A 104 -13.12 10.28 -22.95
C PHE A 104 -14.55 10.78 -22.76
N PHE A 105 -14.77 11.78 -21.89
CA PHE A 105 -16.10 12.33 -21.66
C PHE A 105 -16.70 12.99 -22.91
N SER A 106 -15.89 13.56 -23.79
CA SER A 106 -16.36 14.06 -25.09
C SER A 106 -16.92 12.95 -25.97
N LEU A 107 -16.29 11.76 -25.98
CA LEU A 107 -16.77 10.59 -26.72
C LEU A 107 -18.09 10.06 -26.13
N THR A 108 -18.25 10.09 -24.80
CA THR A 108 -19.50 9.66 -24.16
C THR A 108 -20.71 10.53 -24.52
N LYS A 109 -20.48 11.75 -25.05
CA LYS A 109 -21.53 12.65 -25.53
C LYS A 109 -21.93 12.35 -26.99
N MET A 110 -21.10 11.64 -27.74
CA MET A 110 -21.32 11.32 -29.14
C MET A 110 -22.21 10.08 -29.28
N CYS A 111 -23.51 10.19 -28.99
CA CYS A 111 -24.45 9.17 -29.44
C CYS A 111 -25.28 9.65 -30.64
N SER A 112 -25.24 8.85 -31.71
CA SER A 112 -25.95 9.12 -32.97
C SER A 112 -27.41 8.62 -32.99
N LYS A 113 -27.86 7.91 -31.94
CA LYS A 113 -29.22 7.36 -31.84
C LYS A 113 -30.11 8.24 -30.97
N ALA A 114 -31.36 8.46 -31.41
CA ALA A 114 -32.36 9.24 -30.67
C ALA A 114 -32.71 8.66 -29.28
N GLU A 115 -32.49 7.35 -29.07
CA GLU A 115 -32.68 6.65 -27.79
C GLU A 115 -31.62 6.99 -26.72
N CYS A 116 -30.46 7.52 -27.13
CA CYS A 116 -29.41 7.95 -26.21
C CYS A 116 -29.56 9.39 -25.71
N ASN A 117 -30.59 10.12 -26.16
CA ASN A 117 -30.64 11.56 -26.00
C ASN A 117 -30.75 11.92 -24.50
N GLY A 118 -29.63 12.28 -23.90
CA GLY A 118 -29.53 12.68 -22.51
C GLY A 118 -28.98 11.65 -21.52
N GLN A 119 -28.59 10.43 -21.96
CA GLN A 119 -27.83 9.47 -21.15
C GLN A 119 -26.34 9.60 -21.47
N ASN A 120 -25.61 10.34 -20.63
CA ASN A 120 -24.16 10.51 -20.78
C ASN A 120 -23.47 10.36 -19.42
N CYS A 121 -22.19 10.04 -19.46
CA CYS A 121 -21.33 9.88 -18.28
C CYS A 121 -21.02 11.19 -17.54
N THR A 122 -21.70 12.29 -17.90
CA THR A 122 -21.49 13.62 -17.30
C THR A 122 -22.71 14.11 -16.52
N LYS A 123 -23.81 13.35 -16.54
CA LYS A 123 -25.02 13.64 -15.78
C LYS A 123 -25.08 12.66 -14.61
N GLY A 124 -25.42 13.15 -13.43
CA GLY A 124 -25.45 12.36 -12.17
C GLY A 124 -26.45 11.18 -12.10
N ALA A 125 -27.08 10.80 -13.20
CA ALA A 125 -27.87 9.57 -13.27
C ALA A 125 -27.04 8.35 -13.71
N ILE A 126 -25.83 8.55 -14.22
CA ILE A 126 -24.96 7.48 -14.72
C ILE A 126 -23.52 7.77 -14.34
N ASN A 127 -22.90 6.86 -13.59
CA ASN A 127 -21.49 6.92 -13.22
C ASN A 127 -20.68 6.01 -14.13
N CYS A 128 -19.62 6.54 -14.75
CA CYS A 128 -18.78 5.80 -15.68
C CYS A 128 -17.34 5.75 -15.19
N TYR A 129 -16.81 4.53 -15.11
CA TYR A 129 -15.45 4.26 -14.70
C TYR A 129 -14.69 3.58 -15.83
N LEU A 130 -13.47 4.04 -16.06
CA LEU A 130 -12.51 3.35 -16.90
C LEU A 130 -11.53 2.61 -15.99
N LEU A 131 -11.57 1.28 -15.98
CA LEU A 131 -10.75 0.46 -15.10
C LEU A 131 -9.59 -0.18 -15.86
N ASP A 132 -8.46 -0.35 -15.17
CA ASP A 132 -7.32 -1.17 -15.57
C ASP A 132 -7.63 -2.67 -15.34
N ASN A 133 -6.83 -3.59 -15.91
CA ASN A 133 -6.92 -5.04 -15.72
C ASN A 133 -6.68 -5.51 -14.28
N ASN A 134 -6.26 -4.61 -13.38
CA ASN A 134 -6.13 -4.85 -11.95
C ASN A 134 -7.20 -4.10 -11.11
N ALA A 135 -8.28 -3.66 -11.75
CA ALA A 135 -9.41 -2.95 -11.13
C ALA A 135 -9.07 -1.61 -10.45
N PHE A 136 -8.04 -0.92 -10.96
CA PHE A 136 -7.74 0.46 -10.61
C PHE A 136 -8.44 1.44 -11.55
N VAL A 137 -8.92 2.54 -11.01
CA VAL A 137 -9.61 3.59 -11.77
C VAL A 137 -8.61 4.44 -12.54
N VAL A 138 -8.71 4.43 -13.87
CA VAL A 138 -7.92 5.26 -14.78
C VAL A 138 -8.63 6.57 -15.09
N VAL A 139 -9.95 6.56 -15.22
CA VAL A 139 -10.79 7.76 -15.41
C VAL A 139 -12.08 7.58 -14.62
N SER A 140 -12.45 8.61 -13.87
CA SER A 140 -13.75 8.76 -13.21
C SER A 140 -14.27 10.19 -13.42
N GLN A 141 -15.55 10.42 -13.15
CA GLN A 141 -16.15 11.74 -13.09
C GLN A 141 -15.59 12.57 -11.93
N ALA A 142 -15.32 11.93 -10.79
CA ALA A 142 -14.63 12.56 -9.66
C ALA A 142 -13.12 12.34 -9.80
N GLU A 143 -12.35 13.42 -9.97
CA GLU A 143 -10.89 13.32 -10.14
C GLU A 143 -10.19 12.65 -8.95
N THR A 144 -10.75 12.81 -7.75
CA THR A 144 -10.25 12.22 -6.49
C THR A 144 -10.32 10.69 -6.42
N GLU A 145 -11.03 10.05 -7.36
CA GLU A 145 -11.13 8.60 -7.47
C GLU A 145 -10.09 8.02 -8.42
N THR A 146 -9.44 8.85 -9.24
CA THR A 146 -8.42 8.38 -10.18
C THR A 146 -7.21 7.83 -9.42
N GLY A 147 -6.75 6.65 -9.84
CA GLY A 147 -5.64 5.94 -9.20
C GLY A 147 -6.02 5.15 -7.96
N LYS A 148 -7.28 5.25 -7.50
CA LYS A 148 -7.80 4.39 -6.43
C LYS A 148 -8.22 3.03 -6.97
N PHE A 149 -8.18 2.05 -6.07
CA PHE A 149 -8.75 0.75 -6.31
C PHE A 149 -10.29 0.83 -6.26
N ILE A 150 -10.99 0.12 -7.15
CA ILE A 150 -12.46 0.21 -7.21
C ILE A 150 -13.13 -0.23 -5.90
N GLY A 151 -12.53 -1.17 -5.15
CA GLY A 151 -13.04 -1.58 -3.83
C GLY A 151 -12.98 -0.47 -2.77
N GLU A 152 -12.11 0.53 -2.91
CA GLU A 152 -12.08 1.71 -2.03
C GLU A 152 -13.23 2.69 -2.31
N ILE A 153 -13.84 2.57 -3.50
CA ILE A 153 -14.97 3.39 -3.94
C ILE A 153 -16.27 2.63 -3.67
N ASP A 154 -16.36 1.39 -4.16
CA ASP A 154 -17.53 0.52 -4.03
C ASP A 154 -17.10 -0.96 -3.94
N SER A 155 -16.97 -1.48 -2.71
CA SER A 155 -16.64 -2.89 -2.45
C SER A 155 -17.74 -3.85 -2.95
N ASN A 156 -19.01 -3.46 -2.89
CA ASN A 156 -20.12 -4.31 -3.33
C ASN A 156 -20.16 -4.48 -4.85
N LEU A 157 -19.84 -3.42 -5.60
CA LEU A 157 -19.60 -3.51 -7.04
C LEU A 157 -18.47 -4.49 -7.34
N LEU A 158 -17.33 -4.36 -6.65
CA LEU A 158 -16.18 -5.25 -6.85
C LEU A 158 -16.57 -6.72 -6.60
N LYS A 159 -17.26 -7.02 -5.50
CA LYS A 159 -17.74 -8.37 -5.19
C LYS A 159 -18.63 -8.91 -6.31
N SER A 160 -19.57 -8.10 -6.81
CA SER A 160 -20.41 -8.49 -7.95
C SER A 160 -19.61 -8.76 -9.22
N LEU A 161 -18.58 -7.96 -9.49
CA LEU A 161 -17.68 -8.17 -10.63
C LEU A 161 -16.87 -9.47 -10.51
N VAL A 162 -16.45 -9.84 -9.30
CA VAL A 162 -15.79 -11.12 -9.01
C VAL A 162 -16.76 -12.28 -9.19
N GLU A 163 -17.97 -12.20 -8.63
CA GLU A 163 -19.02 -13.22 -8.79
C GLU A 163 -19.39 -13.46 -10.27
N LYS A 164 -19.38 -12.40 -11.07
CA LYS A 164 -19.64 -12.48 -12.52
C LYS A 164 -18.43 -12.89 -13.35
N ASN A 165 -17.31 -13.28 -12.72
CA ASN A 165 -16.06 -13.68 -13.37
C ASN A 165 -15.46 -12.59 -14.28
N VAL A 166 -15.68 -11.32 -13.94
CA VAL A 166 -15.02 -10.20 -14.62
C VAL A 166 -13.60 -10.06 -14.09
N PHE A 167 -13.46 -10.11 -12.77
CA PHE A 167 -12.19 -10.18 -12.06
C PHE A 167 -12.09 -11.51 -11.33
N LYS A 168 -10.85 -11.99 -11.20
CA LYS A 168 -10.52 -13.09 -10.32
C LYS A 168 -9.77 -12.52 -9.12
N GLU A 169 -10.26 -12.85 -7.94
CA GLU A 169 -9.56 -12.61 -6.68
C GLU A 169 -8.45 -13.64 -6.51
N ILE A 170 -7.27 -13.15 -6.14
CA ILE A 170 -6.04 -13.92 -5.94
C ILE A 170 -5.49 -13.54 -4.57
N GLU A 171 -5.56 -14.48 -3.63
CA GLU A 171 -4.95 -14.34 -2.31
C GLU A 171 -3.42 -14.47 -2.41
N ILE A 172 -2.71 -13.49 -1.86
CA ILE A 172 -1.25 -13.42 -1.85
C ILE A 172 -0.75 -13.41 -0.41
N PHE A 173 0.33 -14.16 -0.18
CA PHE A 173 1.00 -14.26 1.11
C PHE A 173 2.40 -13.64 1.04
N ASP A 174 2.66 -12.65 1.90
CA ASP A 174 3.97 -12.06 2.13
C ASP A 174 4.56 -12.57 3.45
N TYR A 175 5.47 -13.55 3.35
CA TYR A 175 6.20 -14.12 4.49
C TYR A 175 7.45 -13.31 4.89
N GLN A 176 7.71 -12.19 4.21
CA GLN A 176 8.85 -11.31 4.48
C GLN A 176 8.38 -9.91 4.88
N GLY A 177 7.12 -9.80 5.31
CA GLY A 177 6.50 -8.55 5.72
C GLY A 177 7.10 -7.97 7.00
N ILE A 178 6.99 -6.66 7.15
CA ILE A 178 7.37 -5.92 8.36
C ILE A 178 6.10 -5.44 9.05
N CYS A 179 5.92 -5.81 10.31
CA CYS A 179 4.85 -5.33 11.17
C CYS A 179 5.39 -4.36 12.22
N MET A 180 4.56 -3.40 12.61
CA MET A 180 4.87 -2.47 13.69
C MET A 180 4.25 -3.00 14.99
N LYS A 181 5.04 -3.03 16.06
CA LYS A 181 4.53 -3.25 17.41
C LYS A 181 4.55 -1.94 18.17
N ASP A 182 3.40 -1.52 18.68
CA ASP A 182 3.33 -0.39 19.60
C ASP A 182 3.94 -0.81 20.95
N LEU A 183 5.04 -0.16 21.33
CA LEU A 183 5.68 -0.40 22.63
C LEU A 183 4.96 0.32 23.78
N ASN A 184 3.96 1.15 23.45
CA ASN A 184 3.11 1.86 24.40
C ASN A 184 1.84 1.09 24.78
N GLU A 185 1.47 0.06 24.00
CA GLU A 185 0.60 -1.00 24.49
C GLU A 185 1.39 -1.82 25.51
N LYS A 186 1.42 -1.30 26.74
CA LYS A 186 1.69 -2.15 27.89
C LYS A 186 0.56 -3.16 27.92
N SER A 187 0.80 -4.34 27.35
CA SER A 187 0.01 -5.51 27.69
C SER A 187 -0.07 -5.54 29.21
N VAL A 188 -1.29 -5.55 29.73
CA VAL A 188 -1.56 -5.51 31.18
C VAL A 188 -0.88 -6.70 31.89
N ASP A 189 -0.53 -7.74 31.15
CA ASP A 189 0.25 -8.90 31.60
C ASP A 189 1.74 -8.63 31.90
N SER A 190 2.33 -7.56 31.37
CA SER A 190 3.75 -7.22 31.61
C SER A 190 3.98 -6.21 32.73
N ALA A 191 2.91 -5.71 33.36
CA ALA A 191 3.00 -4.75 34.47
C ALA A 191 3.46 -5.38 35.81
N PHE A 192 3.65 -6.70 35.88
CA PHE A 192 4.00 -7.43 37.10
C PHE A 192 5.44 -7.97 37.19
N GLU A 193 6.31 -7.73 36.19
CA GLU A 193 7.72 -8.14 36.26
C GLU A 193 8.65 -6.92 36.06
N PRO A 194 9.03 -6.24 37.17
CA PRO A 194 10.24 -6.65 37.89
C PRO A 194 10.17 -6.44 39.42
N ILE A 195 9.08 -6.83 40.09
CA ILE A 195 9.02 -6.85 41.58
C ILE A 195 9.42 -8.23 42.16
N ARG A 196 9.78 -9.19 41.30
CA ARG A 196 9.73 -10.61 41.63
C ARG A 196 10.92 -11.20 42.40
N THR A 197 11.81 -10.39 42.99
CA THR A 197 12.78 -10.94 43.95
C THR A 197 12.89 -10.06 45.20
N PRO A 198 12.72 -10.62 46.42
CA PRO A 198 12.98 -9.89 47.67
C PRO A 198 14.42 -9.34 47.72
N PHE A 199 15.32 -9.97 46.98
CA PHE A 199 16.71 -9.55 46.82
C PHE A 199 16.88 -8.21 46.07
N SER A 200 16.03 -7.91 45.08
CA SER A 200 16.05 -6.64 44.34
C SER A 200 15.63 -5.46 45.23
N ILE A 201 14.57 -5.67 46.02
CA ILE A 201 14.07 -4.68 46.98
C ILE A 201 15.13 -4.42 48.05
N PHE A 202 15.71 -5.49 48.62
CA PHE A 202 16.78 -5.38 49.59
C PHE A 202 18.01 -4.65 49.01
N ARG A 203 18.44 -5.00 47.80
CA ARG A 203 19.55 -4.31 47.11
C ARG A 203 19.29 -2.82 46.95
N ASN A 204 18.09 -2.43 46.54
CA ASN A 204 17.74 -1.02 46.35
C ASN A 204 17.70 -0.25 47.68
N ILE A 205 17.19 -0.86 48.75
CA ILE A 205 17.23 -0.29 50.10
C ILE A 205 18.67 -0.12 50.59
N VAL A 206 19.53 -1.12 50.35
CA VAL A 206 20.95 -1.08 50.71
C VAL A 206 21.68 0.03 49.95
N ILE A 207 21.47 0.15 48.64
CA ILE A 207 22.06 1.23 47.82
C ILE A 207 21.57 2.60 48.30
N TRP A 208 20.27 2.74 48.58
CA TRP A 208 19.72 3.99 49.11
C TRP A 208 20.32 4.35 50.47
N PHE A 209 20.47 3.38 51.37
CA PHE A 209 21.06 3.57 52.69
C PHE A 209 22.53 4.01 52.61
N PHE A 210 23.33 3.34 51.77
CA PHE A 210 24.73 3.73 51.56
C PHE A 210 24.87 5.08 50.86
N SER A 211 23.96 5.43 49.95
CA SER A 211 23.92 6.76 49.32
C SER A 211 23.67 7.87 50.35
N GLN A 212 22.76 7.65 51.31
CA GLN A 212 22.51 8.61 52.39
C GLN A 212 23.71 8.75 53.33
N ILE A 213 24.35 7.62 53.71
CA ILE A 213 25.57 7.65 54.53
C ILE A 213 26.70 8.38 53.80
N TYR A 214 26.91 8.10 52.51
CA TYR A 214 27.92 8.77 51.70
C TYR A 214 27.66 10.27 51.61
N THR A 215 26.41 10.68 51.38
CA THR A 215 26.02 12.10 51.32
C THR A 215 26.27 12.80 52.66
N ILE A 216 25.95 12.16 53.79
CA ILE A 216 26.21 12.70 55.14
C ILE A 216 27.72 12.77 55.42
N ALA A 217 28.50 11.76 55.04
CA ALA A 217 29.95 11.74 55.23
C ALA A 217 30.66 12.81 54.38
N VAL A 218 30.23 12.98 53.13
CA VAL A 218 30.70 14.07 52.25
C VAL A 218 30.31 15.42 52.84
N ASN A 219 29.09 15.59 53.34
CA ASN A 219 28.66 16.84 53.96
C ASN A 219 29.43 17.15 55.26
N LEU A 220 29.76 16.14 56.07
CA LEU A 220 30.64 16.26 57.24
C LEU A 220 32.09 16.60 56.87
N MET A 221 32.60 16.03 55.77
CA MET A 221 33.92 16.39 55.22
C MET A 221 33.92 17.82 54.68
N ILE A 222 32.88 18.23 53.96
CA ILE A 222 32.76 19.60 53.42
C ILE A 222 32.61 20.61 54.56
N THR A 223 31.73 20.37 55.54
CA THR A 223 31.54 21.28 56.69
C THR A 223 32.75 21.34 57.64
N SER A 224 33.54 20.27 57.75
CA SER A 224 34.81 20.33 58.49
C SER A 224 35.91 21.08 57.72
N PHE A 225 35.86 21.07 56.39
CA PHE A 225 36.75 21.85 55.53
C PHE A 225 36.35 23.33 55.41
N GLU A 226 35.06 23.63 55.57
CA GLU A 226 34.49 25.00 55.53
C GLU A 226 34.88 25.84 56.77
N SER A 227 35.40 25.21 57.83
CA SER A 227 36.06 25.91 58.95
C SER A 227 37.51 26.34 58.63
N MET A 228 38.06 25.98 57.46
CA MET A 228 39.45 26.26 57.05
C MET A 228 39.61 26.91 55.66
N LEU A 229 38.54 27.28 54.96
CA LEU A 229 38.62 28.02 53.69
C LEU A 229 37.49 29.05 53.60
N THR A 230 37.61 30.13 54.36
CA THR A 230 37.00 31.39 53.95
C THR A 230 37.85 32.00 52.82
N ASN A 231 37.17 32.52 51.80
CA ASN A 231 37.66 33.27 50.64
C ASN A 231 38.07 32.43 49.41
N ALA A 232 37.10 32.18 48.52
CA ALA A 232 37.32 32.23 47.08
C ALA A 232 35.98 32.44 46.36
N GLU A 233 35.73 33.67 45.90
CA GLU A 233 34.84 33.91 44.76
C GLU A 233 35.43 33.17 43.55
N TYR A 234 34.67 32.26 42.93
CA TYR A 234 34.88 31.94 41.52
C TYR A 234 33.60 31.47 40.84
N PHE A 235 33.39 32.08 39.68
CA PHE A 235 32.37 31.86 38.66
C PHE A 235 32.29 30.38 38.22
N SER A 236 31.08 29.86 38.04
CA SER A 236 30.81 28.69 37.17
C SER A 236 29.48 28.88 36.46
N ASP A 237 29.57 29.55 35.33
CA ASP A 237 28.67 29.42 34.19
C ASP A 237 28.69 27.96 33.73
N TYR A 238 27.55 27.24 33.83
CA TYR A 238 27.16 26.04 33.08
C TYR A 238 25.91 25.45 33.75
N ASP A 239 24.72 25.86 33.31
CA ASP A 239 23.66 24.91 32.93
C ASP A 239 22.53 25.63 32.16
N THR A 240 22.85 26.02 30.94
CA THR A 240 21.84 26.32 29.91
C THR A 240 22.09 25.30 28.82
N ASP A 241 21.37 24.16 28.82
CA ASP A 241 21.03 23.35 27.63
C ASP A 241 20.45 21.96 27.96
N TYR A 242 19.35 21.91 28.72
CA TYR A 242 18.50 20.70 28.76
C TYR A 242 16.99 20.97 28.67
N ALA A 243 16.61 22.12 28.12
CA ALA A 243 15.21 22.52 27.97
C ALA A 243 14.83 22.91 26.53
N THR A 244 15.29 22.17 25.52
CA THR A 244 15.03 22.51 24.10
C THR A 244 14.84 21.30 23.19
N HIS A 245 14.09 20.28 23.62
CA HIS A 245 13.59 19.24 22.69
C HIS A 245 12.17 18.75 23.00
N THR A 246 11.24 19.63 23.34
CA THR A 246 9.80 19.26 23.45
C THR A 246 8.83 20.30 22.88
N SER A 247 9.31 21.38 22.27
CA SER A 247 8.46 22.49 21.78
C SER A 247 7.68 22.18 20.49
N GLY A 248 7.78 20.97 19.93
CA GLY A 248 7.12 20.59 18.67
C GLY A 248 6.06 19.48 18.75
N PHE A 249 5.80 18.90 19.93
CA PHE A 249 4.86 17.77 20.04
C PHE A 249 3.45 18.24 20.41
N PRO A 250 2.39 17.73 19.75
CA PRO A 250 1.00 17.99 20.13
C PRO A 250 0.78 17.68 21.61
N LYS A 251 0.07 18.56 22.32
CA LYS A 251 -0.27 18.35 23.73
C LYS A 251 -1.67 17.76 23.83
N ASP A 252 -1.87 16.82 24.75
CA ASP A 252 -3.19 16.28 25.05
C ASP A 252 -4.12 17.34 25.70
N GLU A 253 -5.40 17.03 25.91
CA GLU A 253 -6.37 17.91 26.59
C GLU A 253 -5.93 18.34 28.01
N LYS A 254 -4.90 17.69 28.58
CA LYS A 254 -4.33 17.95 29.90
C LYS A 254 -2.96 18.64 29.83
N GLY A 255 -2.54 19.09 28.65
CA GLY A 255 -1.32 19.88 28.42
C GLY A 255 -0.01 19.09 28.48
N LYS A 256 -0.04 17.74 28.50
CA LYS A 256 1.16 16.91 28.45
C LYS A 256 1.65 16.74 27.02
N PRO A 257 2.97 16.87 26.75
CA PRO A 257 3.51 16.60 25.43
C PRO A 257 3.28 15.12 25.08
N MET A 258 2.56 14.87 23.99
CA MET A 258 2.41 13.52 23.45
C MET A 258 3.76 13.09 22.88
N THR A 259 4.47 12.23 23.60
CA THR A 259 5.67 11.58 23.05
C THR A 259 5.25 10.69 21.88
N PRO A 260 5.94 10.71 20.74
CA PRO A 260 5.61 9.83 19.61
C PRO A 260 5.61 8.38 20.09
N ASN A 261 4.59 7.61 19.68
CA ASN A 261 4.50 6.20 20.02
C ASN A 261 5.79 5.51 19.56
N LYS A 262 6.48 4.86 20.50
CA LYS A 262 7.66 4.06 20.16
C LYS A 262 7.16 2.81 19.44
N THR A 263 7.25 2.78 18.12
CA THR A 263 6.97 1.58 17.32
C THR A 263 8.26 0.80 17.09
N LYS A 264 8.20 -0.53 17.18
CA LYS A 264 9.32 -1.41 16.84
C LYS A 264 8.94 -2.29 15.64
N PRO A 265 9.69 -2.23 14.52
CA PRO A 265 9.47 -3.14 13.41
C PRO A 265 9.92 -4.56 13.76
N TYR A 266 9.17 -5.56 13.32
CA TYR A 266 9.50 -6.98 13.43
C TYR A 266 9.01 -7.76 12.20
N PRO A 267 9.66 -8.88 11.83
CA PRO A 267 9.21 -9.71 10.72
C PRO A 267 7.86 -10.38 11.05
N CYS A 268 6.94 -10.37 10.11
CA CYS A 268 5.62 -10.99 10.24
C CYS A 268 5.12 -11.46 8.88
N ASP A 269 4.20 -12.42 8.92
CA ASP A 269 3.51 -12.88 7.73
C ASP A 269 2.25 -12.03 7.52
N LYS A 270 2.02 -11.63 6.28
CA LYS A 270 0.84 -10.86 5.87
C LYS A 270 0.11 -11.55 4.73
N HIS A 271 -1.18 -11.30 4.64
CA HIS A 271 -2.00 -11.68 3.49
C HIS A 271 -2.73 -10.46 2.94
N PHE A 272 -3.04 -10.50 1.65
CA PHE A 272 -3.88 -9.52 0.96
C PHE A 272 -4.38 -10.10 -0.36
N ASN A 273 -5.48 -9.54 -0.84
CA ASN A 273 -6.10 -9.97 -2.09
C ASN A 273 -5.73 -9.02 -3.23
N LEU A 274 -5.33 -9.60 -4.36
CA LEU A 274 -5.14 -8.90 -5.63
C LEU A 274 -6.19 -9.36 -6.64
N TYR A 275 -6.45 -8.50 -7.61
CA TYR A 275 -7.48 -8.75 -8.63
C TYR A 275 -6.87 -8.75 -10.02
N GLU A 276 -7.27 -9.72 -10.82
CA GLU A 276 -6.84 -9.86 -12.21
C GLU A 276 -8.05 -10.08 -13.12
N ARG A 277 -8.15 -9.25 -14.17
CA ARG A 277 -9.20 -9.35 -15.18
C ARG A 277 -9.16 -10.70 -15.89
N GLN A 278 -10.30 -11.38 -15.94
CA GLN A 278 -10.44 -12.62 -16.69
C GLN A 278 -10.66 -12.38 -18.19
N LYS A 279 -10.29 -13.36 -19.02
CA LYS A 279 -10.53 -13.28 -20.47
C LYS A 279 -12.01 -13.50 -20.75
N TRP A 280 -12.71 -12.44 -21.13
CA TRP A 280 -14.10 -12.50 -21.57
C TRP A 280 -14.18 -12.81 -23.07
N GLN A 281 -15.00 -13.80 -23.45
CA GLN A 281 -15.10 -14.29 -24.84
C GLN A 281 -16.27 -13.69 -25.63
N SER A 282 -17.24 -13.04 -24.97
CA SER A 282 -18.40 -12.47 -25.67
C SER A 282 -18.14 -11.04 -26.11
N SER A 283 -18.58 -10.69 -27.32
CA SER A 283 -18.58 -9.32 -27.82
C SER A 283 -19.61 -8.42 -27.11
N ASP A 284 -20.61 -9.04 -26.50
CA ASP A 284 -21.72 -8.33 -25.87
C ASP A 284 -21.36 -7.80 -24.48
N PRO A 285 -21.86 -6.60 -24.11
CA PRO A 285 -21.61 -6.03 -22.79
C PRO A 285 -22.26 -6.91 -21.73
N LEU A 286 -21.46 -7.23 -20.70
CA LEU A 286 -21.96 -7.92 -19.52
C LEU A 286 -22.90 -6.99 -18.76
N ARG A 287 -24.06 -7.51 -18.38
CA ARG A 287 -25.03 -6.81 -17.54
C ARG A 287 -25.07 -7.48 -16.17
N GLY A 288 -25.00 -6.67 -15.12
CA GLY A 288 -25.10 -7.12 -13.75
C GLY A 288 -25.97 -6.17 -12.93
N SER A 289 -26.36 -6.66 -11.76
CA SER A 289 -27.07 -5.89 -10.75
C SER A 289 -26.46 -6.25 -9.41
N TYR A 290 -26.28 -5.27 -8.54
CA TYR A 290 -25.73 -5.45 -7.21
C TYR A 290 -26.46 -4.55 -6.22
N LYS A 291 -26.40 -4.92 -4.95
CA LYS A 291 -26.93 -4.08 -3.87
C LYS A 291 -25.81 -3.15 -3.42
N LYS A 292 -26.05 -1.84 -3.44
CA LYS A 292 -25.05 -0.87 -2.96
C LYS A 292 -24.91 -0.95 -1.43
N CYS A 293 -25.99 -1.29 -0.74
CA CYS A 293 -26.08 -1.35 0.71
C CYS A 293 -26.77 -2.66 1.14
N ASP A 294 -26.72 -3.00 2.43
CA ASP A 294 -27.42 -4.19 2.98
C ASP A 294 -28.96 -4.08 2.95
N ASP A 295 -29.49 -2.88 2.69
CA ASP A 295 -30.92 -2.65 2.51
C ASP A 295 -31.42 -3.15 1.15
N ASP A 296 -32.51 -3.93 1.17
CA ASP A 296 -33.08 -4.61 -0.01
C ASP A 296 -33.61 -3.67 -1.12
N GLU A 297 -33.77 -2.37 -0.84
CA GLU A 297 -34.33 -1.39 -1.77
C GLU A 297 -33.27 -0.63 -2.60
N CYS A 298 -31.98 -0.79 -2.32
CA CYS A 298 -30.91 -0.07 -3.04
C CYS A 298 -30.14 -0.96 -4.05
N GLY A 299 -30.85 -1.43 -5.08
CA GLY A 299 -30.26 -2.14 -6.21
C GLY A 299 -29.75 -1.19 -7.29
N GLN A 300 -28.54 -1.43 -7.80
CA GLN A 300 -27.96 -0.71 -8.93
C GLN A 300 -27.60 -1.67 -10.06
N ASP A 301 -27.95 -1.27 -11.28
CA ASP A 301 -27.59 -2.01 -12.48
C ASP A 301 -26.28 -1.46 -13.07
N TYR A 302 -25.44 -2.36 -13.56
CA TYR A 302 -24.19 -1.99 -14.22
C TYR A 302 -23.96 -2.76 -15.52
N TYR A 303 -23.16 -2.14 -16.38
CA TYR A 303 -22.75 -2.66 -17.67
C TYR A 303 -21.23 -2.65 -17.74
N VAL A 304 -20.63 -3.75 -18.19
CA VAL A 304 -19.19 -3.87 -18.36
C VAL A 304 -18.86 -4.21 -19.81
N GLN A 305 -17.94 -3.44 -20.39
CA GLN A 305 -17.44 -3.66 -21.74
C GLN A 305 -15.92 -3.53 -21.78
N SER A 306 -15.24 -4.52 -22.35
CA SER A 306 -13.79 -4.41 -22.60
C SER A 306 -13.50 -3.53 -23.82
N ILE A 307 -12.43 -2.74 -23.75
CA ILE A 307 -11.97 -1.91 -24.87
C ILE A 307 -10.92 -2.69 -25.66
N GLU A 308 -11.21 -2.90 -26.95
CA GLU A 308 -10.35 -3.69 -27.84
C GLU A 308 -8.92 -3.15 -27.90
N ASN A 309 -7.94 -4.06 -27.99
CA ASN A 309 -6.52 -3.75 -28.08
C ASN A 309 -6.01 -2.89 -26.90
N THR A 310 -6.64 -3.01 -25.73
CA THR A 310 -6.18 -2.35 -24.49
C THR A 310 -6.43 -3.25 -23.27
N ASN A 311 -5.76 -2.93 -22.17
CA ASN A 311 -6.07 -3.46 -20.84
C ASN A 311 -7.32 -2.83 -20.20
N LEU A 312 -7.87 -1.78 -20.81
CA LEU A 312 -8.94 -1.00 -20.22
C LEU A 312 -10.30 -1.67 -20.39
N MET A 313 -11.19 -1.33 -19.47
CA MET A 313 -12.59 -1.72 -19.50
C MET A 313 -13.47 -0.59 -19.00
N LEU A 314 -14.61 -0.42 -19.67
CA LEU A 314 -15.62 0.55 -19.30
C LEU A 314 -16.65 -0.12 -18.39
N VAL A 315 -16.84 0.45 -17.21
CA VAL A 315 -17.90 0.08 -16.28
C VAL A 315 -18.87 1.26 -16.17
N VAL A 316 -20.14 1.02 -16.48
CA VAL A 316 -21.20 2.02 -16.43
C VAL A 316 -22.21 1.59 -15.40
N ILE A 317 -22.42 2.41 -14.38
CA ILE A 317 -23.36 2.17 -13.30
C ILE A 317 -24.54 3.10 -13.51
N LYS A 318 -25.74 2.53 -13.54
CA LYS A 318 -26.99 3.28 -13.57
C LYS A 318 -27.41 3.54 -12.13
N THR A 319 -27.10 4.74 -11.65
CA THR A 319 -27.44 5.18 -10.30
C THR A 319 -28.90 5.64 -10.30
N ALA A 320 -29.73 5.01 -9.45
CA ALA A 320 -30.98 5.64 -9.02
C ALA A 320 -30.60 6.83 -8.11
N ASP A 321 -31.26 7.98 -8.26
CA ASP A 321 -30.96 9.27 -7.60
C ASP A 321 -30.22 9.12 -6.26
N GLU A 322 -29.04 9.74 -6.10
CA GLU A 322 -28.21 9.64 -4.89
C GLU A 322 -28.96 10.00 -3.59
N SER A 323 -30.04 10.78 -3.69
CA SER A 323 -30.93 11.11 -2.57
C SER A 323 -31.81 9.95 -2.08
N LEU A 324 -31.94 8.87 -2.86
CA LEU A 324 -32.78 7.71 -2.54
C LEU A 324 -32.02 6.61 -1.78
N CYS A 325 -30.68 6.63 -1.79
CA CYS A 325 -29.83 5.64 -1.11
C CYS A 325 -28.67 6.28 -0.32
N PRO A 326 -28.94 6.97 0.80
CA PRO A 326 -27.89 7.41 1.71
C PRO A 326 -27.42 6.22 2.56
N CYS A 327 -26.34 5.56 2.15
CA CYS A 327 -25.72 4.52 2.96
C CYS A 327 -24.21 4.74 3.10
N ASP A 328 -23.67 4.28 4.22
CA ASP A 328 -22.23 4.27 4.45
C ASP A 328 -21.60 3.21 3.55
N GLU A 329 -20.82 3.65 2.57
CA GLU A 329 -20.15 2.78 1.63
C GLU A 329 -19.11 1.92 2.37
N ILE A 330 -19.22 0.60 2.22
CA ILE A 330 -18.19 -0.33 2.68
C ILE A 330 -16.99 -0.17 1.74
N LYS A 331 -15.86 0.25 2.30
CA LYS A 331 -14.62 0.48 1.55
C LYS A 331 -13.63 -0.62 1.88
N GLU A 332 -13.13 -1.27 0.84
CA GLU A 332 -12.15 -2.33 0.94
C GLU A 332 -10.88 -1.88 0.23
N LYS A 333 -9.84 -1.64 1.02
CA LYS A 333 -8.53 -1.25 0.53
C LYS A 333 -7.68 -2.49 0.35
N ILE A 334 -6.85 -2.50 -0.69
CA ILE A 334 -5.76 -3.48 -0.81
C ILE A 334 -4.70 -3.10 0.22
N ALA A 335 -4.83 -3.64 1.43
CA ALA A 335 -3.91 -3.42 2.53
C ALA A 335 -3.39 -4.77 3.04
N PRO A 336 -2.06 -4.96 3.15
CA PRO A 336 -1.49 -6.16 3.77
C PRO A 336 -1.90 -6.29 5.23
N GLU A 337 -2.71 -7.29 5.53
CA GLU A 337 -3.17 -7.60 6.88
C GLU A 337 -2.27 -8.67 7.52
N LYS A 338 -1.93 -8.47 8.79
CA LYS A 338 -1.09 -9.41 9.54
C LYS A 338 -1.85 -10.72 9.79
N ILE A 339 -1.23 -11.83 9.46
CA ILE A 339 -1.73 -13.15 9.84
C ILE A 339 -1.45 -13.37 11.33
N ASN A 340 -2.51 -13.60 12.09
CA ASN A 340 -2.40 -13.98 13.49
C ASN A 340 -2.46 -15.50 13.59
N TYR A 341 -1.31 -16.15 13.61
CA TYR A 341 -1.22 -17.53 14.04
C TYR A 341 -1.59 -17.56 15.52
N GLY A 342 -2.77 -18.08 15.87
CA GLY A 342 -3.24 -18.12 17.25
C GLY A 342 -2.24 -18.76 18.23
N GLY A 343 -2.50 -18.62 19.53
CA GLY A 343 -1.66 -19.20 20.59
C GLY A 343 -1.48 -20.72 20.43
N SER A 344 -0.47 -21.29 21.08
CA SER A 344 -0.25 -22.75 21.13
C SER A 344 -1.34 -23.51 21.87
N ASP A 345 -2.26 -22.81 22.52
CA ASP A 345 -3.14 -23.37 23.54
C ASP A 345 -4.60 -23.51 23.05
N ASP A 346 -4.89 -23.11 21.81
CA ASP A 346 -6.21 -23.21 21.19
C ASP A 346 -6.18 -24.25 20.05
N GLU A 347 -7.00 -25.30 20.11
CA GLU A 347 -7.09 -26.33 19.05
C GLU A 347 -7.54 -25.74 17.70
N GLU A 348 -8.35 -24.66 17.73
CA GLU A 348 -8.81 -23.90 16.57
C GLU A 348 -7.66 -23.17 15.85
N SER A 349 -6.62 -22.78 16.60
CA SER A 349 -5.39 -22.15 16.09
C SER A 349 -4.52 -23.11 15.29
N CYS A 350 -4.62 -24.42 15.53
CA CYS A 350 -3.97 -25.43 14.70
C CYS A 350 -4.62 -25.56 13.33
N GLU A 351 -5.94 -25.43 13.20
CA GLU A 351 -6.65 -25.48 11.91
C GLU A 351 -6.41 -24.23 11.07
N GLU A 352 -6.39 -23.03 11.66
CA GLU A 352 -5.99 -21.80 10.94
C GLU A 352 -4.51 -21.82 10.55
N LYS A 353 -3.62 -22.29 11.43
CA LYS A 353 -2.22 -22.57 11.07
C LYS A 353 -2.16 -23.55 9.92
N LEU A 354 -2.95 -24.62 9.92
CA LEU A 354 -3.02 -25.58 8.83
C LEU A 354 -3.57 -24.92 7.56
N HIS A 355 -4.57 -24.04 7.59
CA HIS A 355 -5.06 -23.33 6.40
C HIS A 355 -3.93 -22.54 5.70
N PHE A 356 -3.04 -21.91 6.46
CA PHE A 356 -1.87 -21.19 5.91
C PHE A 356 -0.63 -22.08 5.68
N ILE A 357 -0.55 -23.27 6.30
CA ILE A 357 0.60 -24.18 6.27
C ILE A 357 0.36 -25.41 5.38
N ASP A 358 -0.88 -25.75 4.99
CA ASP A 358 -1.27 -26.86 4.11
C ASP A 358 -0.76 -26.58 2.69
N ARG A 359 0.54 -26.69 2.58
CA ARG A 359 1.23 -26.83 1.33
C ARG A 359 1.01 -28.29 0.96
N PRO A 360 0.44 -28.61 -0.23
CA PRO A 360 0.62 -29.94 -0.78
C PRO A 360 2.11 -30.25 -0.69
N GLU A 361 2.49 -31.38 -0.08
CA GLU A 361 3.88 -31.73 0.24
C GLU A 361 4.76 -31.35 -0.95
N LYS A 362 5.42 -30.17 -0.86
CA LYS A 362 6.20 -29.69 -1.98
C LYS A 362 7.29 -30.74 -2.17
N PRO A 363 7.57 -31.19 -3.41
CA PRO A 363 8.52 -32.26 -3.64
C PRO A 363 9.85 -31.88 -2.98
N ARG A 364 10.22 -32.62 -1.92
CA ARG A 364 11.47 -32.45 -1.18
C ARG A 364 12.34 -33.67 -1.48
N SER A 365 13.50 -33.43 -2.05
CA SER A 365 14.50 -34.49 -2.21
C SER A 365 15.48 -34.42 -1.04
N ARG A 366 15.61 -35.53 -0.30
CA ARG A 366 16.66 -35.64 0.71
C ARG A 366 18.01 -35.83 0.00
N PRO A 367 19.13 -35.37 0.59
CA PRO A 367 20.44 -35.67 0.05
C PRO A 367 20.64 -37.18 -0.14
N ASN A 368 21.24 -37.59 -1.26
CA ASN A 368 21.56 -39.01 -1.57
C ASN A 368 22.75 -39.57 -0.76
N LEU A 369 23.10 -38.92 0.35
CA LEU A 369 24.20 -39.33 1.22
C LEU A 369 23.61 -40.03 2.45
N PRO A 370 24.26 -41.11 2.94
CA PRO A 370 23.85 -41.72 4.20
C PRO A 370 24.00 -40.70 5.33
N CYS A 371 22.93 -40.52 6.11
CA CYS A 371 22.95 -39.63 7.27
C CYS A 371 23.83 -40.28 8.36
N VAL A 372 25.07 -39.80 8.51
CA VAL A 372 26.00 -40.28 9.53
C VAL A 372 25.74 -39.49 10.82
N ASN A 373 24.96 -40.06 11.73
CA ASN A 373 24.58 -39.43 13.00
C ASN A 373 25.58 -39.67 14.14
N SER A 374 26.68 -40.38 13.89
CA SER A 374 27.69 -40.69 14.90
C SER A 374 29.10 -40.58 14.32
N HIS A 375 30.01 -40.03 15.12
CA HIS A 375 31.45 -40.11 14.86
C HIS A 375 32.02 -41.38 15.50
N PRO A 376 33.01 -42.03 14.87
CA PRO A 376 33.65 -43.20 15.46
C PRO A 376 34.36 -42.82 16.77
N GLU A 377 34.15 -43.63 17.81
CA GLU A 377 34.87 -43.51 19.09
C GLU A 377 36.36 -43.81 18.84
N ILE A 378 37.24 -42.92 19.33
CA ILE A 378 38.71 -43.01 19.19
C ILE A 378 39.28 -44.01 20.19
#